data_AF-H8IV16-F1
#
_entry.id   AF-H8IV16-F1
#
_cell.length_a   1.000
_cell.length_b   1.000
_cell.length_c   1.000
_cell.angle_alpha   90.00
_cell.angle_beta   90.00
_cell.angle_gamma   90.00
#
_symmetry.space_group_name_H-M   'P 1'
#
loop_
_entity.id
_entity.type
_entity.pdbx_description
1 polymer ?
#
loop_
_entity_poly.entity_id
_entity_poly.type
_entity_poly.pdbx_seq_one_letter_code
_entity_poly.pdbx_strand_id
1 'polypeptide(L)'
;MRPRLDAAGADVTKVHAIEGIPLVDEDGERVLRPPTLADVLALEEAIIETDARLLVVDVIMAYLPTGTDSHKDQDIRRVLSRLAALADRTGCTVLLLRHLNKAKGGDPLYRGGGSIGIVGAARAGMLVAPDPEDPERRVLASVKSNLGPRPDSLAYRLIEAGDHGVARVQWEGQTNHTAHTLLSDPRDEDQGAATEAEQWLSDYLTEQGAAPSKAVKVGAAKVGIRERTLQRAVKSLGVVVESRGFPRVTWWHLDSPANHSADTPASQNLGATGTTGDDLQEHNGATAPNLQSRQLFETGATGIPPGGLKPDTPGQTDRVMVALANANARLNPPPICPECSRAPARSDTGVCDFCTAKAS
;
A
#
# COMPACT_ATOMS: atom_id res chain seq x y z
N MET A 1 0.62 18.37 13.55
CA MET A 1 1.40 17.12 13.70
C MET A 1 1.70 16.79 15.17
N ARG A 2 2.16 17.76 15.96
CA ARG A 2 2.68 17.57 17.33
C ARG A 2 1.86 16.68 18.29
N PRO A 3 0.54 16.89 18.51
CA PRO A 3 -0.21 16.06 19.47
C PRO A 3 -0.20 14.55 19.13
N ARG A 4 -0.18 14.20 17.83
CA ARG A 4 -0.10 12.80 17.38
C ARG A 4 1.28 12.20 17.61
N LEU A 5 2.34 13.01 17.51
CA LEU A 5 3.71 12.60 17.82
C LEU A 5 3.87 12.35 19.32
N ASP A 6 3.35 13.25 20.15
CA ASP A 6 3.38 13.09 21.62
C ASP A 6 2.58 11.85 22.04
N ALA A 7 1.39 11.63 21.46
CA ALA A 7 0.57 10.44 21.73
C ALA A 7 1.21 9.13 21.25
N ALA A 8 2.06 9.19 20.23
CA ALA A 8 2.88 8.08 19.77
C ALA A 8 4.21 7.95 20.52
N GLY A 9 4.49 8.85 21.48
CA GLY A 9 5.71 8.98 22.26
C GLY A 9 6.97 9.21 21.42
N ALA A 10 6.83 9.88 20.28
CA ALA A 10 7.98 10.24 19.47
C ALA A 10 8.91 11.20 20.23
N ASP A 11 10.21 11.04 20.03
CA ASP A 11 11.20 12.05 20.41
C ASP A 11 11.12 13.24 19.46
N VAL A 12 10.26 14.19 19.81
CA VAL A 12 9.93 15.37 19.00
C VAL A 12 11.10 16.32 18.80
N THR A 13 12.21 16.21 19.56
CA THR A 13 13.42 17.02 19.30
C THR A 13 14.17 16.52 18.07
N LYS A 14 13.86 15.32 17.57
CA LYS A 14 14.42 14.72 16.35
C LYS A 14 13.47 14.78 15.15
N VAL A 15 12.32 15.44 15.31
CA VAL A 15 11.33 15.59 14.25
C VAL A 15 11.39 17.02 13.72
N HIS A 16 11.81 17.14 12.47
CA HIS A 16 11.98 18.41 11.79
C HIS A 16 10.96 18.51 10.64
N ALA A 17 10.28 19.65 10.54
CA ALA A 17 9.38 19.96 9.45
C ALA A 17 10.09 20.91 8.47
N ILE A 18 10.07 20.58 7.18
CA ILE A 18 10.58 21.47 6.14
C ILE A 18 9.45 22.42 5.74
N GLU A 19 9.46 23.63 6.29
CA GLU A 19 8.37 24.61 6.14
C GLU A 19 8.41 25.32 4.78
N GLY A 20 9.59 25.46 4.17
CA GLY A 20 9.75 26.14 2.89
C GLY A 20 11.19 26.20 2.42
N ILE A 21 11.37 26.57 1.16
CA ILE A 21 12.68 26.88 0.58
C ILE A 21 12.83 28.40 0.53
N PRO A 22 13.91 28.97 1.11
CA PRO A 22 14.20 30.39 1.03
C PRO A 22 14.39 30.83 -0.43
N LEU A 23 13.75 31.94 -0.78
CA LEU A 23 13.89 32.66 -2.04
C LEU A 23 14.02 34.15 -1.71
N VAL A 24 14.70 34.90 -2.57
CA VAL A 24 14.64 36.35 -2.59
C VAL A 24 13.71 36.74 -3.74
N ASP A 25 12.67 37.53 -3.44
CA ASP A 25 11.74 38.01 -4.46
C ASP A 25 12.32 39.19 -5.27
N GLU A 26 11.52 39.73 -6.19
CA GLU A 26 11.93 40.84 -7.07
C GLU A 26 12.23 42.13 -6.29
N ASP A 27 11.68 42.27 -5.09
CA ASP A 27 11.86 43.42 -4.20
C ASP A 27 13.05 43.25 -3.25
N GLY A 28 13.75 42.10 -3.30
CA GLY A 28 14.89 41.79 -2.45
C GLY A 28 14.51 41.21 -1.09
N GLU A 29 13.23 40.93 -0.85
CA GLU A 29 12.72 40.40 0.40
C GLU A 29 12.86 38.87 0.45
N ARG A 30 13.14 38.36 1.65
CA ARG A 30 13.26 36.92 1.89
C ARG A 30 11.89 36.30 2.08
N VAL A 31 11.47 35.51 1.11
CA VAL A 31 10.20 34.76 1.15
C VAL A 31 10.46 33.25 1.19
N LEU A 32 9.51 32.49 1.73
CA LEU A 32 9.52 31.04 1.68
C LEU A 32 8.55 30.58 0.59
N ARG A 33 9.04 29.76 -0.34
CA ARG A 33 8.17 29.02 -1.25
C ARG A 33 7.97 27.58 -0.76
N PRO A 34 6.87 26.92 -1.14
CA PRO A 34 6.71 25.49 -0.90
C PRO A 34 7.89 24.69 -1.45
N PRO A 35 8.37 23.67 -0.73
CA PRO A 35 9.41 22.78 -1.23
C PRO A 35 8.86 21.86 -2.32
N THR A 36 9.75 21.40 -3.19
CA THR A 36 9.46 20.42 -4.23
C THR A 36 10.54 19.34 -4.24
N LEU A 37 10.27 18.20 -4.87
CA LEU A 37 11.25 17.12 -5.03
C LEU A 37 12.38 17.46 -6.02
N ALA A 38 12.34 18.65 -6.65
CA ALA A 38 13.48 19.18 -7.40
C ALA A 38 14.52 19.85 -6.50
N ASP A 39 14.16 20.20 -5.25
CA ASP A 39 15.02 20.91 -4.28
C ASP A 39 16.01 19.97 -3.58
N VAL A 40 16.59 19.06 -4.35
CA VAL A 40 17.43 17.95 -3.86
C VAL A 40 18.58 18.45 -2.99
N LEU A 41 19.21 19.57 -3.36
CA LEU A 41 20.32 20.14 -2.58
C LEU A 41 19.86 20.64 -1.22
N ALA A 42 18.74 21.37 -1.16
CA ALA A 42 18.21 21.87 0.10
C ALA A 42 17.69 20.73 0.99
N LEU A 43 17.09 19.69 0.40
CA LEU A 43 16.71 18.48 1.12
C LEU A 43 17.92 17.74 1.68
N GLU A 44 19.02 17.65 0.91
CA GLU A 44 20.27 17.02 1.33
C GLU A 44 20.94 17.79 2.47
N GLU A 45 21.01 19.12 2.36
CA GLU A 45 21.50 20.01 3.42
C GLU A 45 20.69 19.84 4.70
N ALA A 46 19.36 19.89 4.62
CA ALA A 46 18.48 19.68 5.77
C ALA A 46 18.69 18.29 6.41
N ILE A 47 18.89 17.24 5.60
CA ILE A 47 19.17 15.89 6.11
C ILE A 47 20.51 15.85 6.86
N ILE A 48 21.55 16.49 6.32
CA ILE A 48 22.88 16.51 6.93
C ILE A 48 22.87 17.33 8.23
N GLU A 49 22.28 18.52 8.20
CA GLU A 49 22.21 19.43 9.36
C GLU A 49 21.46 18.82 10.55
N THR A 50 20.41 18.05 10.27
CA THR A 50 19.57 17.42 11.29
C THR A 50 19.99 15.98 11.63
N ASP A 51 20.99 15.42 10.93
CA ASP A 51 21.34 13.99 10.94
C ASP A 51 20.12 13.08 10.70
N ALA A 52 19.18 13.52 9.84
CA ALA A 52 17.94 12.81 9.60
C ALA A 52 18.19 11.46 8.90
N ARG A 53 17.55 10.40 9.42
CA ARG A 53 17.63 9.04 8.84
C ARG A 53 16.38 8.62 8.08
N LEU A 54 15.31 9.42 8.17
CA LEU A 54 14.04 9.20 7.50
C LEU A 54 13.50 10.54 6.97
N LEU A 55 13.33 10.63 5.66
CA LEU A 55 12.59 11.70 5.00
C LEU A 55 11.21 11.17 4.63
N VAL A 56 10.15 11.80 5.16
CA VAL A 56 8.76 11.46 4.83
C VAL A 56 8.17 12.51 3.90
N VAL A 57 7.60 12.07 2.78
CA VAL A 57 6.92 12.93 1.80
C VAL A 57 5.44 12.56 1.76
N ASP A 58 4.58 13.42 2.31
CA ASP A 58 3.15 13.17 2.46
C ASP A 58 2.28 14.25 1.80
N VAL A 59 1.69 14.03 0.63
CA VAL A 59 1.85 12.91 -0.32
C VAL A 59 2.74 13.33 -1.49
N ILE A 60 3.44 12.39 -2.13
CA ILE A 60 4.38 12.64 -3.25
C ILE A 60 3.83 13.60 -4.32
N MET A 61 2.53 13.49 -4.62
CA MET A 61 1.86 14.30 -5.66
C MET A 61 1.87 15.80 -5.36
N ALA A 62 1.87 16.20 -4.09
CA ALA A 62 1.89 17.60 -3.67
C ALA A 62 3.26 18.27 -3.85
N TYR A 63 4.32 17.48 -4.01
CA TYR A 63 5.71 17.95 -4.06
C TYR A 63 6.36 17.72 -5.42
N LEU A 64 5.61 17.30 -6.45
CA LEU A 64 6.16 17.16 -7.79
C LEU A 64 6.54 18.53 -8.37
N PRO A 65 7.71 18.66 -9.01
CA PRO A 65 8.12 19.91 -9.64
C PRO A 65 7.16 20.34 -10.76
N THR A 66 7.02 21.65 -10.97
CA THR A 66 6.24 22.21 -12.08
C THR A 66 6.65 21.58 -13.42
N GLY A 67 5.65 21.23 -14.23
CA GLY A 67 5.87 20.58 -15.53
C GLY A 67 6.13 19.07 -15.45
N THR A 68 5.94 18.45 -14.29
CA THR A 68 6.02 16.98 -14.13
C THR A 68 4.63 16.36 -14.28
N ASP A 69 4.46 15.46 -15.25
CA ASP A 69 3.24 14.66 -15.36
C ASP A 69 3.33 13.43 -14.43
N SER A 70 2.45 13.39 -13.42
CA SER A 70 2.41 12.32 -12.42
C SER A 70 2.00 10.94 -12.97
N HIS A 71 1.41 10.88 -14.16
CA HIS A 71 1.01 9.65 -14.84
C HIS A 71 2.05 9.16 -15.85
N LYS A 72 3.00 10.01 -16.25
CA LYS A 72 4.07 9.66 -17.18
C LYS A 72 5.26 9.03 -16.43
N ASP A 73 5.50 7.75 -16.70
CA ASP A 73 6.56 6.96 -16.04
C ASP A 73 7.96 7.60 -16.15
N GLN A 74 8.31 8.12 -17.33
CA GLN A 74 9.59 8.79 -17.55
C GLN A 74 9.79 10.03 -16.65
N ASP A 75 8.73 10.83 -16.45
CA ASP A 75 8.80 12.05 -15.66
C ASP A 75 8.95 11.75 -14.17
N ILE A 76 8.16 10.79 -13.68
CA ILE A 76 8.29 10.29 -12.31
C ILE A 76 9.68 9.70 -12.06
N ARG A 77 10.21 8.86 -12.95
CA ARG A 77 11.54 8.26 -12.77
C ARG A 77 12.65 9.30 -12.75
N ARG A 78 12.53 10.37 -13.53
CA ARG A 78 13.48 11.49 -13.51
C ARG A 78 13.53 12.13 -12.11
N VAL A 79 12.39 12.38 -11.48
CA VAL A 79 12.32 12.90 -10.10
C VAL A 79 12.89 11.88 -9.11
N LEU A 80 12.40 10.64 -9.14
CA LEU A 80 12.77 9.61 -8.15
C LEU A 80 14.24 9.20 -8.24
N SER A 81 14.86 9.24 -9.43
CA SER A 81 16.29 8.93 -9.59
C SER A 81 17.18 9.89 -8.80
N ARG A 82 16.80 11.17 -8.72
CA ARG A 82 17.55 12.17 -7.96
C ARG A 82 17.37 11.98 -6.45
N LEU A 83 16.17 11.63 -6.00
CA LEU A 83 15.90 11.29 -4.61
C LEU A 83 16.64 10.01 -4.18
N ALA A 84 16.70 9.00 -5.06
CA ALA A 84 17.47 7.79 -4.81
C ALA A 84 18.96 8.10 -4.65
N ALA A 85 19.53 8.95 -5.52
CA ALA A 85 20.93 9.36 -5.40
C ALA A 85 21.20 10.15 -4.10
N LEU A 86 20.26 11.00 -3.66
CA LEU A 86 20.33 11.68 -2.37
C LEU A 86 20.29 10.69 -1.20
N ALA A 87 19.39 9.70 -1.25
CA ALA A 87 19.29 8.65 -0.24
C ALA A 87 20.58 7.83 -0.15
N ASP A 88 21.20 7.49 -1.29
CA ASP A 88 22.45 6.76 -1.34
C ASP A 88 23.62 7.54 -0.74
N ARG A 89 23.71 8.86 -0.99
CA ARG A 89 24.77 9.72 -0.42
C ARG A 89 24.63 9.94 1.07
N THR A 90 23.40 10.19 1.54
CA THR A 90 23.13 10.56 2.93
C THR A 90 22.90 9.35 3.84
N GLY A 91 22.61 8.18 3.26
CA GLY A 91 22.13 7.01 4.01
C GLY A 91 20.72 7.21 4.59
N CYS A 92 19.99 8.21 4.12
CA CYS A 92 18.62 8.50 4.57
C CYS A 92 17.61 7.60 3.84
N THR A 93 16.63 7.08 4.58
CA THR A 93 15.49 6.38 3.98
C THR A 93 14.45 7.39 3.52
N VAL A 94 14.00 7.31 2.27
CA VAL A 94 12.91 8.16 1.76
C VAL A 94 11.61 7.36 1.73
N LEU A 95 10.62 7.81 2.50
CA LEU A 95 9.27 7.23 2.56
C LEU A 95 8.29 8.14 1.82
N LEU A 96 7.67 7.61 0.78
CA LEU A 96 6.73 8.33 -0.08
C LEU A 96 5.31 7.85 0.19
N LEU A 97 4.44 8.74 0.63
CA LEU A 97 3.01 8.46 0.75
C LEU A 97 2.32 8.81 -0.57
N ARG A 98 1.37 7.98 -0.97
CA ARG A 98 0.50 8.21 -2.12
C ARG A 98 -0.88 7.63 -1.85
N HIS A 99 -1.90 8.28 -2.41
CA HIS A 99 -3.26 7.75 -2.35
C HIS A 99 -3.44 6.56 -3.30
N LEU A 100 -4.44 5.74 -3.03
CA LEU A 100 -4.91 4.75 -4.00
C LEU A 100 -5.69 5.42 -5.13
N ASN A 101 -5.67 4.83 -6.31
CA ASN A 101 -6.51 5.23 -7.42
C ASN A 101 -7.97 4.78 -7.19
N LYS A 102 -8.89 5.33 -7.98
CA LYS A 102 -10.33 5.02 -7.89
C LYS A 102 -10.72 3.67 -8.51
N ALA A 103 -9.78 2.94 -9.11
CA ALA A 103 -10.06 1.63 -9.70
C ALA A 103 -10.51 0.65 -8.61
N LYS A 104 -11.40 -0.28 -8.96
CA LYS A 104 -11.84 -1.39 -8.10
C LYS A 104 -11.24 -2.70 -8.60
N GLY A 105 -10.95 -3.63 -7.68
CA GLY A 105 -10.29 -4.90 -7.99
C GLY A 105 -8.85 -4.74 -8.52
N GLY A 106 -8.29 -5.84 -9.04
CA GLY A 106 -6.97 -5.87 -9.70
C GLY A 106 -5.75 -5.94 -8.77
N ASP A 107 -4.56 -6.07 -9.37
CA ASP A 107 -3.30 -6.23 -8.63
C ASP A 107 -3.03 -5.02 -7.71
N PRO A 108 -2.91 -5.24 -6.38
CA PRO A 108 -2.60 -4.21 -5.39
C PRO A 108 -1.39 -3.35 -5.72
N LEU A 109 -0.39 -3.91 -6.41
CA LEU A 109 0.82 -3.20 -6.83
C LEU A 109 0.49 -1.97 -7.68
N TYR A 110 -0.55 -2.07 -8.51
CA TYR A 110 -0.99 -1.03 -9.44
C TYR A 110 -2.13 -0.16 -8.92
N ARG A 111 -2.54 -0.36 -7.66
CA ARG A 111 -3.63 0.41 -7.04
C ARG A 111 -3.20 1.74 -6.47
N GLY A 112 -1.90 2.03 -6.38
CA GLY A 112 -1.43 3.36 -6.02
C GLY A 112 -1.63 4.37 -7.16
N GLY A 113 -2.03 5.58 -6.80
CA GLY A 113 -2.22 6.70 -7.74
C GLY A 113 -0.92 7.13 -8.42
N GLY A 114 -1.07 7.69 -9.62
CA GLY A 114 0.03 8.12 -10.49
C GLY A 114 0.68 6.96 -11.24
N SER A 115 1.90 7.19 -11.71
CA SER A 115 2.64 6.21 -12.50
C SER A 115 3.04 4.95 -11.72
N ILE A 116 2.99 3.80 -12.40
CA ILE A 116 3.58 2.53 -11.93
C ILE A 116 5.08 2.70 -11.63
N GLY A 117 5.76 3.65 -12.29
CA GLY A 117 7.16 3.99 -12.04
C GLY A 117 7.48 4.32 -10.59
N ILE A 118 6.51 4.82 -9.81
CA ILE A 118 6.70 5.11 -8.38
C ILE A 118 7.02 3.84 -7.60
N VAL A 119 6.14 2.83 -7.66
CA VAL A 119 6.38 1.55 -6.98
C VAL A 119 7.45 0.73 -7.67
N GLY A 120 7.65 0.93 -8.97
CA GLY A 120 8.75 0.36 -9.75
C GLY A 120 10.12 0.75 -9.18
N ALA A 121 10.31 2.04 -8.88
CA ALA A 121 11.55 2.58 -8.31
C ALA A 121 11.74 2.23 -6.82
N ALA A 122 10.66 2.05 -6.07
CA ALA A 122 10.74 1.73 -4.65
C ALA A 122 11.30 0.32 -4.37
N ARG A 123 12.08 0.19 -3.29
CA ARG A 123 12.62 -1.09 -2.80
C ARG A 123 11.60 -1.90 -2.02
N ALA A 124 10.69 -1.21 -1.35
CA ALA A 124 9.56 -1.77 -0.63
C ALA A 124 8.29 -0.99 -0.99
N GLY A 125 7.15 -1.67 -0.97
CA GLY A 125 5.83 -1.09 -1.16
C GLY A 125 4.87 -1.67 -0.15
N MET A 126 4.13 -0.80 0.53
CA MET A 126 3.15 -1.16 1.54
C MET A 126 1.78 -0.57 1.20
N LEU A 127 0.75 -1.25 1.65
CA LEU A 127 -0.65 -0.88 1.52
C LEU A 127 -1.27 -0.80 2.90
N VAL A 128 -2.01 0.27 3.18
CA VAL A 128 -2.91 0.35 4.33
C VAL A 128 -4.34 0.26 3.82
N ALA A 129 -5.13 -0.67 4.36
CA ALA A 129 -6.53 -0.86 4.01
C ALA A 129 -7.37 -1.21 5.25
N PRO A 130 -8.70 -0.96 5.21
CA PRO A 130 -9.64 -1.55 6.18
C PRO A 130 -9.53 -3.07 6.17
N ASP A 131 -9.69 -3.67 7.33
CA ASP A 131 -9.89 -5.11 7.43
C ASP A 131 -11.30 -5.46 6.90
N PRO A 132 -11.45 -6.41 5.96
CA PRO A 132 -12.75 -6.77 5.39
C PRO A 132 -13.68 -7.46 6.41
N GLU A 133 -13.12 -8.04 7.48
CA GLU A 133 -13.86 -8.74 8.53
C GLU A 133 -14.19 -7.81 9.70
N ASP A 134 -13.45 -6.71 9.88
CA ASP A 134 -13.64 -5.74 10.96
C ASP A 134 -13.45 -4.28 10.50
N PRO A 135 -14.53 -3.49 10.37
CA PRO A 135 -14.44 -2.13 9.84
C PRO A 135 -13.69 -1.13 10.74
N GLU A 136 -13.48 -1.43 12.02
CA GLU A 136 -12.72 -0.60 12.96
C GLU A 136 -11.23 -0.94 12.96
N ARG A 137 -10.85 -2.05 12.32
CA ARG A 137 -9.48 -2.53 12.20
C ARG A 137 -8.87 -2.11 10.87
N ARG A 138 -7.55 -1.95 10.87
CA ARG A 138 -6.74 -1.62 9.70
C ARG A 138 -5.63 -2.63 9.55
N VAL A 139 -5.24 -2.89 8.31
CA VAL A 139 -4.15 -3.80 7.97
C VAL A 139 -3.10 -3.06 7.16
N LEU A 140 -1.84 -3.19 7.59
CA LEU A 140 -0.65 -2.80 6.86
C LEU A 140 -0.07 -4.06 6.18
N ALA A 141 -0.15 -4.13 4.86
CA ALA A 141 0.29 -5.27 4.06
C ALA A 141 1.43 -4.89 3.12
N SER A 142 2.40 -5.79 2.94
CA SER A 142 3.49 -5.61 1.96
C SER A 142 3.04 -6.01 0.55
N VAL A 143 2.99 -5.06 -0.39
CA VAL A 143 2.77 -5.32 -1.83
C VAL A 143 4.06 -5.65 -2.58
N LYS A 144 5.20 -5.15 -2.09
CA LYS A 144 6.51 -5.33 -2.73
C LYS A 144 7.62 -5.34 -1.69
N SER A 145 8.56 -6.27 -1.85
CA SER A 145 9.81 -6.30 -1.10
C SER A 145 10.92 -6.83 -2.02
N ASN A 146 11.87 -5.96 -2.38
CA ASN A 146 13.08 -6.35 -3.10
C ASN A 146 14.22 -6.72 -2.14
N LEU A 147 14.08 -6.36 -0.86
CA LEU A 147 15.14 -6.52 0.12
C LEU A 147 15.15 -7.94 0.70
N GLY A 148 14.03 -8.66 0.68
CA GLY A 148 13.93 -10.03 1.20
C GLY A 148 12.54 -10.64 1.00
N PRO A 149 12.24 -11.74 1.71
CA PRO A 149 10.88 -12.28 1.78
C PRO A 149 9.89 -11.18 2.17
N ARG A 150 8.65 -11.28 1.67
CA ARG A 150 7.60 -10.35 2.09
C ARG A 150 7.29 -10.61 3.56
N PRO A 151 7.29 -9.58 4.42
CA PRO A 151 6.87 -9.74 5.79
C PRO A 151 5.36 -10.04 5.85
N ASP A 152 4.95 -10.68 6.93
CA ASP A 152 3.53 -10.85 7.26
C ASP A 152 2.86 -9.49 7.44
N SER A 153 1.56 -9.43 7.10
CA SER A 153 0.78 -8.22 7.31
C SER A 153 0.55 -7.98 8.79
N LEU A 154 0.51 -6.71 9.17
CA LEU A 154 0.25 -6.29 10.54
C LEU A 154 -1.12 -5.65 10.65
N ALA A 155 -1.86 -5.99 11.71
CA ALA A 155 -3.12 -5.36 12.02
C ALA A 155 -2.99 -4.35 13.16
N TYR A 156 -3.82 -3.33 13.11
CA TYR A 156 -3.89 -2.30 14.14
C TYR A 156 -5.25 -1.62 14.19
N ARG A 157 -5.52 -0.95 15.31
CA ARG A 157 -6.64 -0.03 15.49
C ARG A 157 -6.16 1.38 15.77
N LEU A 158 -7.05 2.33 15.55
CA LEU A 158 -6.90 3.69 16.03
C LEU A 158 -7.67 3.82 17.34
N ILE A 159 -6.96 3.98 18.45
CA ILE A 159 -7.55 4.18 19.78
C ILE A 159 -7.38 5.63 20.20
N GLU A 160 -8.29 6.12 21.03
CA GLU A 160 -8.18 7.45 21.62
C GLU A 160 -6.99 7.52 22.59
N ALA A 161 -6.14 8.52 22.41
CA ALA A 161 -5.12 8.91 23.38
C ALA A 161 -5.71 10.08 24.20
N GLY A 162 -6.52 9.73 25.21
CA GLY A 162 -7.31 10.69 26.00
C GLY A 162 -6.50 11.88 26.53
N ASP A 163 -5.23 11.67 26.88
CA ASP A 163 -4.34 12.72 27.40
C ASP A 163 -3.93 13.76 26.33
N HIS A 164 -4.16 13.47 25.05
CA HIS A 164 -3.76 14.31 23.92
C HIS A 164 -4.92 14.69 22.98
N GLY A 165 -6.13 14.19 23.22
CA GLY A 165 -7.32 14.47 22.39
C GLY A 165 -7.18 14.02 20.92
N VAL A 166 -6.32 13.03 20.65
CA VAL A 166 -6.06 12.51 19.30
C VAL A 166 -6.06 10.99 19.29
N ALA A 167 -6.20 10.39 18.11
CA ALA A 167 -6.02 8.95 17.94
C ALA A 167 -4.53 8.55 17.88
N ARG A 168 -4.22 7.36 18.40
CA ARG A 168 -2.92 6.68 18.24
C ARG A 168 -3.11 5.25 17.72
N VAL A 169 -2.06 4.72 17.11
CA VAL A 169 -2.03 3.34 16.63
C VAL A 169 -1.87 2.38 17.81
N GLN A 170 -2.75 1.38 17.91
CA GLN A 170 -2.58 0.20 18.75
C GLN A 170 -2.38 -1.01 17.86
N TRP A 171 -1.17 -1.56 17.86
CA TRP A 171 -0.85 -2.77 17.10
C TRP A 171 -1.49 -4.00 17.75
N GLU A 172 -2.05 -4.88 16.92
CA GLU A 172 -2.66 -6.16 17.34
C GLU A 172 -1.85 -7.38 16.88
N GLY A 173 -0.70 -7.17 16.24
CA GLY A 173 0.18 -8.23 15.75
C GLY A 173 -0.06 -8.60 14.29
N GLN A 174 0.31 -9.83 13.93
CA GLN A 174 0.24 -10.34 12.57
C GLN A 174 -1.18 -10.75 12.17
N THR A 175 -1.50 -10.71 10.87
CA THR A 175 -2.76 -11.20 10.30
C THR A 175 -2.51 -11.97 9.01
N ASN A 176 -3.43 -12.89 8.68
CA ASN A 176 -3.39 -13.69 7.46
C ASN A 176 -3.84 -12.91 6.21
N HIS A 177 -4.35 -11.68 6.35
CA HIS A 177 -4.67 -10.84 5.21
C HIS A 177 -3.41 -10.55 4.39
N THR A 178 -3.57 -10.52 3.07
CA THR A 178 -2.55 -10.04 2.13
C THR A 178 -3.05 -8.79 1.44
N ALA A 179 -2.17 -8.05 0.77
CA ALA A 179 -2.61 -6.90 0.00
C ALA A 179 -3.65 -7.25 -1.08
N HIS A 180 -3.63 -8.48 -1.61
CA HIS A 180 -4.61 -8.97 -2.56
C HIS A 180 -5.97 -9.11 -1.90
N THR A 181 -6.07 -9.88 -0.81
CA THR A 181 -7.34 -10.09 -0.09
C THR A 181 -7.97 -8.79 0.40
N LEU A 182 -7.14 -7.78 0.72
CA LEU A 182 -7.62 -6.47 1.17
C LEU A 182 -8.22 -5.60 0.06
N LEU A 183 -7.87 -5.85 -1.21
CA LEU A 183 -8.31 -5.04 -2.35
C LEU A 183 -9.19 -5.81 -3.36
N SER A 184 -9.36 -7.12 -3.18
CA SER A 184 -10.30 -7.95 -3.93
C SER A 184 -11.72 -7.38 -3.81
N ASP A 185 -12.43 -7.26 -4.93
CA ASP A 185 -13.88 -7.06 -4.89
C ASP A 185 -14.50 -8.45 -4.63
N PRO A 186 -15.49 -8.60 -3.73
CA PRO A 186 -16.23 -9.87 -3.58
C PRO A 186 -16.79 -10.40 -4.90
N ARG A 187 -16.99 -9.52 -5.90
CA ARG A 187 -17.40 -9.89 -7.26
C ARG A 187 -16.32 -10.64 -8.05
N ASP A 188 -15.03 -10.46 -7.75
CA ASP A 188 -13.93 -11.17 -8.41
C ASP A 188 -13.94 -12.67 -8.03
N GLU A 189 -14.29 -13.01 -6.79
CA GLU A 189 -14.52 -14.40 -6.35
C GLU A 189 -15.73 -15.02 -7.05
N ASP A 190 -16.82 -14.25 -7.16
CA ASP A 190 -18.05 -14.63 -7.86
C ASP A 190 -17.81 -14.87 -9.38
N GLN A 191 -16.86 -14.12 -9.98
CA GLN A 191 -16.46 -14.27 -11.38
C GLN A 191 -15.59 -15.53 -11.59
N GLY A 192 -14.62 -15.77 -10.70
CA GLY A 192 -13.81 -17.00 -10.74
C GLY A 192 -14.65 -18.27 -10.55
N ALA A 193 -15.59 -18.25 -9.61
CA ALA A 193 -16.54 -19.34 -9.39
C ALA A 193 -17.47 -19.57 -10.60
N ALA A 194 -17.81 -18.50 -11.34
CA ALA A 194 -18.58 -18.62 -12.58
C ALA A 194 -17.77 -19.28 -13.70
N THR A 195 -16.51 -18.88 -13.90
CA THR A 195 -15.62 -19.48 -14.91
C THR A 195 -15.31 -20.94 -14.60
N GLU A 196 -15.08 -21.29 -13.33
CA GLU A 196 -14.88 -22.68 -12.91
C GLU A 196 -16.13 -23.54 -13.14
N ALA A 197 -17.31 -23.00 -12.85
CA ALA A 197 -18.57 -23.69 -13.10
C ALA A 197 -18.87 -23.86 -14.60
N GLU A 198 -18.50 -22.89 -15.44
CA GLU A 198 -18.58 -23.00 -16.90
C GLU A 198 -17.65 -24.09 -17.43
N GLN A 199 -16.39 -24.10 -17.02
CA GLN A 199 -15.44 -25.13 -17.44
C GLN A 199 -15.90 -26.53 -17.03
N TRP A 200 -16.27 -26.70 -15.76
CA TRP A 200 -16.76 -27.99 -15.25
C TRP A 200 -18.02 -28.47 -15.99
N LEU A 201 -18.99 -27.57 -16.23
CA LEU A 201 -20.24 -27.92 -16.91
C LEU A 201 -19.99 -28.30 -18.38
N SER A 202 -19.09 -27.59 -19.05
CA SER A 202 -18.66 -27.92 -20.41
C SER A 202 -18.05 -29.32 -20.47
N ASP A 203 -17.04 -29.59 -19.62
CA ASP A 203 -16.33 -30.87 -19.59
C ASP A 203 -17.29 -32.04 -19.29
N TYR A 204 -18.17 -31.86 -18.31
CA TYR A 204 -19.16 -32.87 -17.92
C TYR A 204 -20.14 -33.20 -19.07
N LEU A 205 -20.64 -32.19 -19.78
CA LEU A 205 -21.58 -32.40 -20.88
C LEU A 205 -20.88 -32.90 -22.15
N THR A 206 -19.62 -32.53 -22.39
CA THR A 206 -18.82 -33.08 -23.50
C THR A 206 -18.53 -34.57 -23.27
N GLU A 207 -18.18 -34.98 -22.05
CA GLU A 207 -17.92 -36.38 -21.72
C GLU A 207 -19.18 -37.25 -21.82
N GLN A 208 -20.31 -36.75 -21.31
CA GLN A 208 -21.57 -37.51 -21.25
C GLN A 208 -22.45 -37.34 -22.51
N GLY A 209 -22.13 -36.37 -23.38
CA GLY A 209 -22.90 -35.98 -24.55
C GLY A 209 -24.21 -35.26 -24.21
N ALA A 210 -25.17 -35.98 -23.64
CA ALA A 210 -26.41 -35.45 -23.09
C ALA A 210 -26.67 -36.08 -21.72
N ALA A 211 -26.97 -35.26 -20.71
CA ALA A 211 -27.18 -35.73 -19.35
C ALA A 211 -28.51 -35.25 -18.75
N PRO A 212 -29.17 -36.05 -17.90
CA PRO A 212 -30.33 -35.57 -17.14
C PRO A 212 -29.92 -34.42 -16.20
N SER A 213 -30.67 -33.33 -16.21
CA SER A 213 -30.42 -32.14 -15.36
C SER A 213 -30.22 -32.47 -13.88
N LYS A 214 -30.96 -33.46 -13.35
CA LYS A 214 -30.81 -33.94 -11.97
C LYS A 214 -29.41 -34.52 -11.71
N ALA A 215 -28.84 -35.27 -12.66
CA ALA A 215 -27.50 -35.82 -12.55
C ALA A 215 -26.43 -34.71 -12.61
N VAL A 216 -26.60 -33.74 -13.50
CA VAL A 216 -25.71 -32.56 -13.59
C VAL A 216 -25.69 -31.78 -12.28
N LYS A 217 -26.86 -31.48 -11.69
CA LYS A 217 -26.95 -30.76 -10.41
C LYS A 217 -26.29 -31.52 -9.25
N VAL A 218 -26.46 -32.84 -9.21
CA VAL A 218 -25.79 -33.70 -8.22
C VAL A 218 -24.27 -33.70 -8.43
N GLY A 219 -23.80 -33.77 -9.68
CA GLY A 219 -22.38 -33.68 -10.01
C GLY A 219 -21.77 -32.33 -9.59
N ALA A 220 -22.45 -31.24 -9.91
CA ALA A 220 -22.03 -29.88 -9.58
C ALA A 220 -21.91 -29.68 -8.06
N ALA A 221 -22.90 -30.17 -7.30
CA ALA A 221 -22.87 -30.10 -5.84
C ALA A 221 -21.70 -30.88 -5.22
N LYS A 222 -21.31 -32.03 -5.81
CA LYS A 222 -20.17 -32.82 -5.33
C LYS A 222 -18.83 -32.11 -5.47
N VAL A 223 -18.68 -31.25 -6.48
CA VAL A 223 -17.48 -30.43 -6.70
C VAL A 223 -17.60 -29.03 -6.08
N GLY A 224 -18.64 -28.77 -5.29
CA GLY A 224 -18.81 -27.51 -4.55
C GLY A 224 -19.45 -26.37 -5.34
N ILE A 225 -19.95 -26.60 -6.55
CA ILE A 225 -20.64 -25.58 -7.35
C ILE A 225 -22.07 -25.37 -6.81
N ARG A 226 -22.38 -24.13 -6.43
CA ARG A 226 -23.72 -23.74 -5.96
C ARG A 226 -24.71 -23.70 -7.13
N GLU A 227 -25.96 -24.10 -6.89
CA GLU A 227 -27.03 -24.16 -7.91
C GLU A 227 -27.21 -22.86 -8.69
N ARG A 228 -27.10 -21.70 -8.02
CA ARG A 228 -27.20 -20.38 -8.67
C ARG A 228 -26.04 -20.12 -9.64
N THR A 229 -24.85 -20.57 -9.32
CA THR A 229 -23.64 -20.46 -10.17
C THR A 229 -23.75 -21.42 -11.36
N LEU A 230 -24.24 -22.64 -11.12
CA LEU A 230 -24.54 -23.61 -12.17
C LEU A 230 -25.57 -23.06 -13.17
N GLN A 231 -26.65 -22.45 -12.70
CA GLN A 231 -27.67 -21.85 -13.59
C GLN A 231 -27.13 -20.69 -14.43
N ARG A 232 -26.17 -19.92 -13.90
CA ARG A 232 -25.47 -18.89 -14.67
C ARG A 232 -24.60 -19.53 -15.76
N ALA A 233 -23.85 -20.58 -15.43
CA ALA A 233 -23.04 -21.33 -16.40
C ALA A 233 -23.92 -21.94 -17.53
N VAL A 234 -25.07 -22.52 -17.19
CA VAL A 234 -26.06 -23.04 -18.17
C VAL A 234 -26.48 -21.95 -19.16
N LYS A 235 -26.77 -20.74 -18.66
CA LYS A 235 -27.17 -19.59 -19.49
C LYS A 235 -26.00 -19.08 -20.33
N SER A 236 -24.80 -19.03 -19.76
CA SER A 236 -23.59 -18.50 -20.40
C SER A 236 -23.11 -19.39 -21.54
N LEU A 237 -23.06 -20.71 -21.32
CA LEU A 237 -22.67 -21.71 -22.31
C LEU A 237 -23.76 -21.99 -23.37
N GLY A 238 -24.96 -21.43 -23.21
CA GLY A 238 -26.09 -21.71 -24.11
C GLY A 238 -26.50 -23.18 -24.11
N VAL A 239 -26.44 -23.86 -22.95
CA VAL A 239 -26.80 -25.27 -22.82
C VAL A 239 -28.24 -25.49 -23.29
N VAL A 240 -28.43 -26.43 -24.20
CA VAL A 240 -29.73 -26.79 -24.75
C VAL A 240 -30.48 -27.66 -23.74
N VAL A 241 -31.72 -27.26 -23.45
CA VAL A 241 -32.56 -27.89 -22.42
C VAL A 241 -33.76 -28.54 -23.08
N GLU A 242 -33.72 -29.86 -23.24
CA GLU A 242 -34.81 -30.63 -23.86
C GLU A 242 -35.58 -31.45 -22.82
N SER A 243 -36.90 -31.51 -22.96
CA SER A 243 -37.73 -32.37 -22.12
C SER A 243 -38.13 -33.63 -22.89
N ARG A 244 -37.75 -34.81 -22.40
CA ARG A 244 -38.00 -36.12 -23.04
C ARG A 244 -38.70 -37.09 -22.09
N GLY A 245 -39.50 -38.01 -22.65
CA GLY A 245 -40.09 -39.17 -21.96
C GLY A 245 -41.34 -38.93 -21.11
N PHE A 246 -41.90 -40.03 -20.58
CA PHE A 246 -42.98 -40.07 -19.59
C PHE A 246 -42.60 -41.05 -18.45
N PRO A 247 -42.43 -40.60 -17.20
CA PRO A 247 -42.56 -39.22 -16.71
C PRO A 247 -41.50 -38.28 -17.31
N ARG A 248 -41.82 -36.98 -17.35
CA ARG A 248 -41.03 -35.96 -18.07
C ARG A 248 -39.69 -35.72 -17.37
N VAL A 249 -38.59 -35.89 -18.10
CA VAL A 249 -37.22 -35.60 -17.62
C VAL A 249 -36.56 -34.56 -18.51
N THR A 250 -35.91 -33.57 -17.89
CA THR A 250 -35.17 -32.54 -18.59
C THR A 250 -33.70 -32.95 -18.78
N TRP A 251 -33.25 -32.98 -20.02
CA TRP A 251 -31.90 -33.33 -20.46
C TRP A 251 -31.16 -32.09 -20.94
N TRP A 252 -29.88 -32.00 -20.61
CA TRP A 252 -28.98 -30.90 -20.95
C TRP A 252 -27.88 -31.43 -21.86
N HIS A 253 -27.54 -30.66 -22.90
CA HIS A 253 -26.41 -30.92 -23.78
C HIS A 253 -25.88 -29.60 -24.37
N LEU A 254 -24.64 -29.63 -24.86
CA LEU A 254 -24.10 -28.50 -25.63
C LEU A 254 -24.61 -28.56 -27.07
N ASP A 255 -24.79 -27.40 -27.68
CA ASP A 255 -25.14 -27.32 -29.09
C ASP A 255 -23.90 -27.64 -29.93
N SER A 256 -24.01 -28.61 -30.85
CA SER A 256 -22.89 -28.96 -31.71
C SER A 256 -22.74 -27.85 -32.76
N PRO A 257 -21.52 -27.38 -33.11
CA PRO A 257 -21.34 -26.31 -34.09
C PRO A 257 -21.59 -26.83 -35.51
N ALA A 258 -22.85 -27.06 -35.84
CA ALA A 258 -23.33 -27.51 -37.13
C ALA A 258 -24.80 -27.13 -37.35
N ASN A 259 -25.21 -25.93 -36.92
CA ASN A 259 -26.34 -25.20 -37.49
C ASN A 259 -26.51 -23.89 -36.72
N HIS A 260 -26.38 -22.75 -37.38
CA HIS A 260 -27.45 -21.75 -37.48
C HIS A 260 -26.98 -20.53 -38.26
N SER A 261 -27.51 -20.45 -39.48
CA SER A 261 -27.58 -19.30 -40.37
C SER A 261 -28.48 -18.21 -39.77
N ALA A 262 -28.09 -16.96 -40.08
CA ALA A 262 -28.85 -15.71 -40.07
C ALA A 262 -30.30 -15.69 -39.54
N ASP A 263 -30.58 -14.76 -38.63
CA ASP A 263 -31.46 -13.63 -38.99
C ASP A 263 -31.36 -12.45 -38.02
N THR A 264 -31.43 -11.25 -38.61
CA THR A 264 -31.57 -9.93 -37.96
C THR A 264 -32.96 -9.39 -38.31
N PRO A 265 -33.64 -8.64 -37.43
CA PRO A 265 -33.84 -7.20 -37.72
C PRO A 265 -33.67 -6.34 -36.44
N ALA A 266 -32.89 -5.27 -36.44
CA ALA A 266 -33.08 -3.95 -37.07
C ALA A 266 -33.89 -2.93 -36.21
N SER A 267 -33.14 -1.97 -35.68
CA SER A 267 -33.36 -0.50 -35.66
C SER A 267 -34.70 0.08 -35.15
N GLN A 268 -34.60 1.01 -34.18
CA GLN A 268 -34.87 2.46 -34.41
C GLN A 268 -34.63 3.33 -33.16
N ASN A 269 -33.54 4.11 -33.22
CA ASN A 269 -33.46 5.58 -33.16
C ASN A 269 -34.12 6.46 -32.07
N LEU A 270 -33.24 7.33 -31.53
CA LEU A 270 -33.30 8.80 -31.40
C LEU A 270 -34.12 9.46 -30.27
N GLY A 271 -33.43 10.31 -29.49
CA GLY A 271 -33.82 11.73 -29.38
C GLY A 271 -33.87 12.36 -27.98
N ALA A 272 -32.92 13.28 -27.73
CA ALA A 272 -32.86 14.34 -26.71
C ALA A 272 -34.11 15.29 -26.73
N THR A 273 -34.45 16.23 -25.82
CA THR A 273 -33.75 17.14 -24.89
C THR A 273 -34.82 17.99 -24.14
N GLY A 274 -34.45 18.73 -23.06
CA GLY A 274 -35.14 19.95 -22.56
C GLY A 274 -35.22 20.02 -21.02
N THR A 275 -34.42 20.84 -20.30
CA THR A 275 -34.63 22.26 -19.86
C THR A 275 -35.88 22.42 -18.97
N THR A 276 -35.96 23.12 -17.82
CA THR A 276 -35.31 24.32 -17.23
C THR A 276 -35.90 24.50 -15.81
N GLY A 277 -35.27 25.27 -14.91
CA GLY A 277 -35.96 25.78 -13.71
C GLY A 277 -35.05 26.20 -12.56
N ASP A 278 -34.91 27.52 -12.43
CA ASP A 278 -34.11 28.30 -11.49
C ASP A 278 -34.44 28.14 -9.98
N ASP A 279 -33.49 28.53 -9.11
CA ASP A 279 -33.52 29.78 -8.32
C ASP A 279 -33.17 29.73 -6.81
N LEU A 280 -32.43 30.78 -6.39
CA LEU A 280 -32.33 31.44 -5.06
C LEU A 280 -31.24 31.06 -4.00
N GLN A 281 -30.17 31.87 -4.06
CA GLN A 281 -29.68 32.86 -3.06
C GLN A 281 -29.02 32.51 -1.69
N GLU A 282 -27.72 32.85 -1.62
CA GLU A 282 -26.87 33.55 -0.61
C GLU A 282 -27.15 33.47 0.91
N HIS A 283 -26.08 33.31 1.72
CA HIS A 283 -25.62 34.31 2.71
C HIS A 283 -24.22 33.98 3.31
N ASN A 284 -23.40 35.03 3.47
CA ASN A 284 -22.02 35.09 3.96
C ASN A 284 -21.84 34.88 5.48
N GLY A 285 -20.61 34.54 5.90
CA GLY A 285 -20.10 34.83 7.26
C GLY A 285 -18.74 34.21 7.60
N ALA A 286 -17.68 35.03 7.65
CA ALA A 286 -16.35 34.69 8.18
C ALA A 286 -16.23 35.04 9.67
N THR A 287 -15.31 34.40 10.43
CA THR A 287 -14.30 34.99 11.37
C THR A 287 -13.48 33.88 12.06
N ALA A 288 -12.19 34.14 12.31
CA ALA A 288 -11.13 33.24 12.80
C ALA A 288 -10.91 33.29 14.36
N PRO A 289 -9.73 32.97 14.93
CA PRO A 289 -9.40 31.72 15.65
C PRO A 289 -9.12 31.92 17.16
N ASN A 290 -8.88 30.85 17.94
CA ASN A 290 -8.39 30.99 19.32
C ASN A 290 -7.33 29.94 19.74
N LEU A 291 -6.40 30.41 20.59
CA LEU A 291 -5.17 29.83 21.11
C LEU A 291 -5.33 29.33 22.56
N GLN A 292 -4.27 28.69 23.09
CA GLN A 292 -3.94 28.31 24.49
C GLN A 292 -4.26 26.84 24.86
N SER A 293 -3.47 26.07 25.62
CA SER A 293 -2.20 26.27 26.37
C SER A 293 -1.57 24.88 26.68
N ARG A 294 -0.26 24.85 26.96
CA ARG A 294 0.57 23.65 27.22
C ARG A 294 0.59 23.33 28.73
N GLN A 295 0.42 22.05 29.09
CA GLN A 295 0.91 21.51 30.36
C GLN A 295 1.83 20.32 30.09
N LEU A 296 3.00 20.34 30.72
CA LEU A 296 4.06 19.34 30.66
C LEU A 296 3.72 18.19 31.61
N PHE A 297 3.73 16.95 31.12
CA PHE A 297 3.68 15.75 31.96
C PHE A 297 5.01 14.98 31.86
N GLU A 298 5.49 14.60 33.03
CA GLU A 298 6.76 13.94 33.33
C GLU A 298 6.79 12.50 32.82
N THR A 299 7.92 12.07 32.26
CA THR A 299 8.13 10.71 31.76
C THR A 299 8.62 9.77 32.87
N GLY A 300 7.86 8.70 33.10
CA GLY A 300 8.21 7.61 34.03
C GLY A 300 9.18 6.58 33.42
N ALA A 301 10.22 6.28 34.21
CA ALA A 301 11.09 5.09 34.29
C ALA A 301 10.89 3.92 33.29
N THR A 302 11.41 4.03 32.05
CA THR A 302 11.97 2.87 31.29
C THR A 302 13.09 3.25 30.32
N GLY A 303 13.43 4.54 30.13
CA GLY A 303 14.45 4.97 29.17
C GLY A 303 14.12 4.72 27.70
N ILE A 304 13.08 3.93 27.40
CA ILE A 304 12.51 3.73 26.08
C ILE A 304 11.26 4.62 25.99
N PRO A 305 11.23 5.62 25.10
CA PRO A 305 10.05 6.43 24.92
C PRO A 305 8.85 5.55 24.50
N PRO A 306 7.61 5.88 24.93
CA PRO A 306 6.42 5.21 24.42
C PRO A 306 6.43 5.17 22.88
N GLY A 307 6.12 4.04 22.24
CA GLY A 307 6.18 3.91 20.77
C GLY A 307 7.56 3.69 20.14
N GLY A 308 8.64 3.68 20.92
CA GLY A 308 9.94 3.17 20.47
C GLY A 308 9.86 1.67 20.14
N LEU A 309 10.71 1.19 19.21
CA LEU A 309 10.83 -0.24 18.90
C LEU A 309 11.26 -0.99 20.17
N LYS A 310 10.35 -1.82 20.67
CA LYS A 310 10.58 -2.75 21.77
C LYS A 310 10.79 -4.17 21.21
N PRO A 311 11.42 -5.10 21.95
CA PRO A 311 11.57 -6.49 21.51
C PRO A 311 10.24 -7.18 21.14
N ASP A 312 9.13 -6.76 21.74
CA ASP A 312 7.77 -7.24 21.47
C ASP A 312 7.02 -6.45 20.38
N THR A 313 7.67 -5.44 19.77
CA THR A 313 7.05 -4.68 18.68
C THR A 313 6.85 -5.60 17.47
N PRO A 314 5.63 -5.67 16.90
CA PRO A 314 5.37 -6.53 15.76
C PRO A 314 6.32 -6.24 14.60
N GLY A 315 6.88 -7.30 14.00
CA GLY A 315 7.84 -7.20 12.90
C GLY A 315 9.31 -7.08 13.32
N GLN A 316 9.64 -7.11 14.62
CA GLN A 316 11.03 -7.27 15.12
C GLN A 316 11.55 -8.69 14.88
N THR A 317 11.78 -9.02 13.61
CA THR A 317 12.41 -10.29 13.22
C THR A 317 13.91 -10.27 13.46
N ASP A 318 14.56 -11.43 13.56
CA ASP A 318 16.03 -11.54 13.65
C ASP A 318 16.74 -10.73 12.55
N ARG A 319 16.14 -10.71 11.36
CA ARG A 319 16.60 -9.94 10.22
C ARG A 319 16.58 -8.42 10.49
N VAL A 320 15.53 -7.91 11.12
CA VAL A 320 15.43 -6.50 11.52
C VAL A 320 16.49 -6.19 12.57
N MET A 321 16.69 -7.10 13.54
CA MET A 321 17.73 -6.94 14.56
C MET A 321 19.14 -6.89 13.95
N VAL A 322 19.44 -7.75 12.97
CA VAL A 322 20.70 -7.71 12.21
C VAL A 322 20.82 -6.42 11.40
N ALA A 323 19.76 -5.96 10.76
CA ALA A 323 19.77 -4.71 10.01
C ALA A 323 20.03 -3.49 10.92
N LEU A 324 19.40 -3.45 12.09
CA LEU A 324 19.63 -2.43 13.12
C LEU A 324 21.06 -2.48 13.65
N ALA A 325 21.59 -3.67 13.93
CA ALA A 325 22.98 -3.84 14.35
C ALA A 325 23.97 -3.35 13.29
N ASN A 326 23.74 -3.68 12.01
CA ASN A 326 24.57 -3.22 10.91
C ASN A 326 24.49 -1.70 10.72
N ALA A 327 23.30 -1.10 10.88
CA ALA A 327 23.14 0.34 10.84
C ALA A 327 23.91 1.01 11.98
N ASN A 328 23.80 0.49 13.21
CA ASN A 328 24.55 0.99 14.36
C ASN A 328 26.07 0.86 14.20
N ALA A 329 26.55 -0.25 13.64
CA ALA A 329 27.98 -0.47 13.38
C ALA A 329 28.54 0.50 12.31
N ARG A 330 27.73 0.93 11.34
CA ARG A 330 28.13 1.98 10.38
C ARG A 330 28.19 3.37 11.01
N LEU A 331 27.33 3.64 11.99
CA LEU A 331 27.28 4.91 12.72
C LEU A 331 28.45 5.06 13.69
N ASN A 332 28.84 3.96 14.34
CA ASN A 332 29.99 3.91 15.24
C ASN A 332 31.00 2.90 14.71
N PRO A 333 31.79 3.25 13.67
CA PRO A 333 32.82 2.36 13.18
C PRO A 333 33.79 2.06 14.32
N PRO A 334 34.18 0.78 14.52
CA PRO A 334 35.16 0.43 15.52
C PRO A 334 36.42 1.29 15.35
N PRO A 335 37.02 1.78 16.46
CA PRO A 335 38.21 2.61 16.39
C PRO A 335 39.31 1.89 15.60
N ILE A 336 40.07 2.64 14.80
CA ILE A 336 41.18 2.04 14.04
C ILE A 336 42.24 1.59 15.04
N CYS A 337 42.79 0.39 14.81
CA CYS A 337 43.83 -0.21 15.63
C CYS A 337 44.99 0.80 15.87
N PRO A 338 45.32 1.12 17.12
CA PRO A 338 46.33 2.13 17.44
C PRO A 338 47.75 1.69 17.07
N GLU A 339 48.01 0.39 16.94
CA GLU A 339 49.35 -0.11 16.60
C GLU A 339 49.67 -0.03 15.10
N CYS A 340 48.70 -0.34 14.24
CA CYS A 340 48.96 -0.42 12.80
C CYS A 340 48.25 0.65 11.99
N SER A 341 47.26 1.34 12.56
CA SER A 341 46.43 2.36 11.89
C SER A 341 45.81 1.90 10.56
N ARG A 342 45.64 0.58 10.37
CA ARG A 342 45.25 -0.03 9.08
C ARG A 342 43.99 -0.88 9.13
N ALA A 343 43.62 -1.37 10.30
CA ALA A 343 42.50 -2.28 10.47
C ALA A 343 41.67 -1.89 11.70
N PRO A 344 40.39 -2.26 11.77
CA PRO A 344 39.58 -2.01 12.95
C PRO A 344 40.13 -2.71 14.19
N ALA A 345 40.10 -2.03 15.33
CA ALA A 345 40.38 -2.62 16.63
C ALA A 345 39.26 -3.59 17.02
N ARG A 346 39.61 -4.71 17.66
CA ARG A 346 38.61 -5.55 18.29
C ARG A 346 38.08 -4.89 19.56
N SER A 347 36.83 -5.16 19.90
CA SER A 347 36.18 -4.62 21.10
C SER A 347 36.74 -5.21 22.40
N ASP A 348 37.32 -6.42 22.36
CA ASP A 348 37.85 -7.13 23.52
C ASP A 348 39.32 -6.80 23.80
N THR A 349 40.17 -6.68 22.78
CA THR A 349 41.61 -6.41 22.94
C THR A 349 42.00 -4.96 22.69
N GLY A 350 41.17 -4.18 21.99
CA GLY A 350 41.52 -2.81 21.56
C GLY A 350 42.55 -2.75 20.43
N VAL A 351 42.97 -3.90 19.87
CA VAL A 351 43.97 -4.02 18.80
C VAL A 351 43.42 -4.94 17.70
N CYS A 352 43.83 -4.78 16.44
CA CYS A 352 43.31 -5.62 15.36
C CYS A 352 43.80 -7.07 15.43
N ASP A 353 43.12 -7.99 14.74
CA ASP A 353 43.49 -9.42 14.70
C ASP A 353 44.94 -9.65 14.28
N PHE A 354 45.44 -8.87 13.33
CA PHE A 354 46.81 -9.00 12.83
C PHE A 354 47.87 -8.63 13.89
N CYS A 355 47.62 -7.57 14.65
CA CYS A 355 48.50 -7.15 15.74
C CYS A 355 48.39 -8.10 16.93
N THR A 356 47.18 -8.57 17.24
CA THR A 356 46.92 -9.54 18.31
C THR A 356 47.69 -10.85 18.05
N ALA A 357 47.68 -11.33 16.81
CA ALA A 357 48.42 -12.53 16.41
C ALA A 357 49.95 -12.38 16.40
N LYS A 358 50.48 -11.14 16.35
CA LYS A 358 51.93 -10.87 16.46
C LYS A 358 52.43 -10.83 17.90
N ALA A 359 51.53 -10.59 18.86
CA ALA A 359 51.84 -10.54 20.28
C ALA A 359 51.68 -11.90 21.00
N SER A 360 51.20 -12.93 20.27
CA SER A 360 51.01 -14.31 20.73
C SER A 360 52.23 -15.17 20.47
#